data_AF-A0A8J7DXI2-F1
#
_entry.id   AF-A0A8J7DXI2-F1
#
_cell.length_a   1.000
_cell.length_b   1.000
_cell.length_c   1.000
_cell.angle_alpha   90.00
_cell.angle_beta   90.00
_cell.angle_gamma   90.00
#
_symmetry.space_group_name_H-M   'P 1'
#
loop_
_entity.id
_entity.type
_entity.pdbx_description
1 polymer ?
#
loop_
_entity_poly.entity_id
_entity_poly.type
_entity_poly.pdbx_seq_one_letter_code
_entity_poly.pdbx_strand_id
1 'polypeptide(L)'
;MHTIPIQTYEKNGKALFSRLSAQKVLKVHHRRTWRSHLQAVGINPDDNPTLTWSDIKHLLALQLFLQARNGVHSVYQFSRIFREGLLDAALTRFQIDLDTEFRRLKNGYYQ
;
A
#
# COMPACT_ATOMS: atom_id res chain seq x y z
N MET A 1 -10.51 -21.12 -14.85
CA MET A 1 -9.97 -20.01 -14.04
C MET A 1 -10.03 -18.74 -14.87
N HIS A 2 -10.92 -17.79 -14.55
CA HIS A 2 -11.02 -16.53 -15.29
C HIS A 2 -10.06 -15.51 -14.71
N THR A 3 -9.00 -15.22 -15.45
CA THR A 3 -8.06 -14.14 -15.15
C THR A 3 -8.73 -12.83 -15.58
N ILE A 4 -9.40 -12.15 -14.64
CA ILE A 4 -9.94 -10.81 -14.87
C ILE A 4 -8.74 -9.90 -15.21
N PRO A 5 -8.70 -9.28 -16.40
CA PRO A 5 -7.61 -8.41 -16.79
C PRO A 5 -7.55 -7.23 -15.84
N ILE A 6 -6.39 -7.08 -15.20
CA ILE A 6 -6.12 -6.01 -14.26
C ILE A 6 -6.02 -4.72 -15.09
N GLN A 7 -7.08 -3.89 -15.09
CA GLN A 7 -7.03 -2.59 -15.74
C GLN A 7 -5.99 -1.71 -15.03
N THR A 8 -4.83 -1.61 -15.66
CA THR A 8 -3.81 -0.60 -15.39
C THR A 8 -3.84 0.42 -16.51
N TYR A 9 -3.67 1.69 -16.15
CA TYR A 9 -3.54 2.77 -17.12
C TYR A 9 -2.06 3.12 -17.19
N GLU A 10 -1.44 3.02 -18.36
CA GLU A 10 -0.11 3.59 -18.56
C GLU A 10 -0.27 5.05 -18.94
N LYS A 11 0.15 5.96 -18.05
CA LYS A 11 0.32 7.38 -18.40
C LYS A 11 1.81 7.70 -18.32
N ASN A 12 2.42 8.02 -19.46
CA ASN A 12 3.84 8.38 -19.58
C ASN A 12 4.81 7.27 -19.08
N GLY A 13 4.51 6.00 -19.33
CA GLY A 13 5.36 4.87 -18.92
C GLY A 13 5.33 4.54 -17.41
N LYS A 14 4.43 5.16 -16.64
CA LYS A 14 4.18 4.82 -15.24
C LYS A 14 2.92 3.97 -15.12
N ALA A 15 3.06 2.80 -14.49
CA ALA A 15 1.92 1.94 -14.17
C ALA A 15 0.99 2.65 -13.17
N LEU A 16 -0.25 2.89 -13.58
CA LEU A 16 -1.32 3.37 -12.70
C LEU A 16 -2.29 2.23 -12.40
N PHE A 17 -2.51 1.99 -11.12
CA PHE A 17 -3.43 1.01 -10.60
C PHE A 17 -4.80 1.63 -10.39
N SER A 18 -5.83 1.03 -11.01
CA SER A 18 -7.20 1.19 -10.55
C SER A 18 -7.36 0.66 -9.12
N ARG A 19 -8.40 1.09 -8.40
CA ARG A 19 -8.72 0.54 -7.07
C ARG A 19 -8.72 -1.01 -7.04
N LEU A 20 -9.41 -1.65 -7.99
CA LEU A 20 -9.50 -3.12 -8.03
C LEU A 20 -8.14 -3.78 -8.24
N SER A 21 -7.31 -3.21 -9.12
CA SER A 21 -5.95 -3.69 -9.34
C SER A 21 -5.08 -3.58 -8.09
N ALA A 22 -5.12 -2.44 -7.41
CA ALA A 22 -4.34 -2.20 -6.20
C ALA A 22 -4.80 -3.10 -5.04
N GLN A 23 -6.12 -3.28 -4.86
CA GLN A 23 -6.69 -4.20 -3.88
C GLN A 23 -6.24 -5.65 -4.13
N LYS A 24 -6.15 -6.06 -5.40
CA LYS A 24 -5.67 -7.40 -5.77
C LYS A 24 -4.18 -7.57 -5.48
N VAL A 25 -3.37 -6.58 -5.84
CA VAL A 25 -1.91 -6.57 -5.57
C VAL A 25 -1.64 -6.68 -4.07
N LEU A 26 -2.30 -5.85 -3.25
CA LEU A 26 -2.10 -5.80 -1.80
C LEU A 26 -2.95 -6.84 -1.03
N LYS A 27 -3.73 -7.67 -1.72
CA LYS A 27 -4.64 -8.68 -1.15
C LYS A 27 -5.61 -8.11 -0.10
N VAL A 28 -6.12 -6.89 -0.32
CA VAL A 28 -7.08 -6.21 0.56
C VAL A 28 -8.49 -6.30 -0.02
N HIS A 29 -9.28 -7.25 0.47
CA HIS A 29 -10.62 -7.51 -0.06
C HIS A 29 -11.71 -6.59 0.51
N HIS A 30 -11.60 -6.21 1.79
CA HIS A 30 -12.64 -5.43 2.46
C HIS A 30 -12.60 -3.95 2.11
N ARG A 31 -13.74 -3.41 1.62
CA ARG A 31 -13.88 -1.98 1.26
C ARG A 31 -13.55 -1.04 2.40
N ARG A 32 -13.99 -1.32 3.63
CA ARG A 32 -13.75 -0.47 4.80
C ARG A 32 -12.25 -0.41 5.13
N THR A 33 -11.58 -1.55 5.14
CA THR A 33 -10.13 -1.65 5.35
C THR A 33 -9.37 -0.89 4.27
N TRP A 34 -9.75 -1.06 3.01
CA TRP A 34 -9.14 -0.34 1.89
C TRP A 34 -9.25 1.18 2.04
N ARG A 35 -10.44 1.69 2.36
CA ARG A 35 -10.65 3.14 2.59
C ARG A 35 -9.79 3.66 3.73
N SER A 36 -9.72 2.91 4.84
CA SER A 36 -8.89 3.25 6.00
C SER A 36 -7.41 3.33 5.64
N HIS A 37 -6.92 2.37 4.84
CA HIS A 37 -5.52 2.37 4.38
C HIS A 37 -5.20 3.57 3.48
N LEU A 38 -6.07 3.91 2.51
CA LEU A 38 -5.88 5.08 1.66
C LEU A 38 -5.78 6.37 2.48
N GLN A 39 -6.69 6.56 3.43
CA GLN A 39 -6.67 7.73 4.31
C GLN A 39 -5.40 7.80 5.16
N ALA A 40 -4.89 6.65 5.61
CA ALA A 40 -3.69 6.60 6.43
C ALA A 40 -2.44 7.12 5.70
N VAL A 41 -2.34 6.84 4.39
CA VAL A 41 -1.28 7.34 3.51
C VAL A 41 -1.60 8.69 2.85
N GLY A 42 -2.66 9.39 3.30
CA GLY A 42 -3.01 10.72 2.81
C GLY A 42 -3.77 10.75 1.48
N ILE A 43 -4.31 9.62 1.03
CA ILE A 43 -5.08 9.52 -0.21
C ILE A 43 -6.58 9.56 0.09
N ASN A 44 -7.31 10.46 -0.55
CA ASN A 44 -8.76 10.55 -0.41
C ASN A 44 -9.46 9.39 -1.16
N PRO A 45 -10.19 8.49 -0.46
CA PRO A 45 -10.85 7.36 -1.10
C PRO A 45 -12.07 7.73 -1.93
N ASP A 46 -12.61 8.93 -1.80
CA ASP A 46 -13.82 9.38 -2.50
C ASP A 46 -13.52 9.94 -3.91
N ASP A 47 -12.27 10.30 -4.18
CA ASP A 47 -11.85 10.87 -5.48
C ASP A 47 -11.58 9.81 -6.55
N ASN A 48 -11.90 8.53 -6.28
CA ASN A 48 -11.58 7.37 -7.12
C ASN A 48 -10.12 7.40 -7.65
N PRO A 49 -9.13 7.47 -6.75
CA PRO A 49 -7.74 7.73 -7.13
C PRO A 49 -7.18 6.60 -7.98
N THR A 50 -6.37 6.97 -8.97
CA THR A 50 -5.42 6.05 -9.60
C THR A 50 -4.14 6.05 -8.79
N LEU A 51 -3.61 4.87 -8.50
CA LEU A 51 -2.45 4.71 -7.62
C LEU A 51 -1.19 4.41 -8.42
N THR A 52 -0.06 4.91 -7.97
CA THR A 52 1.25 4.59 -8.52
C THR A 52 1.92 3.47 -7.71
N TRP A 53 3.01 2.92 -8.23
CA TRP A 53 3.88 2.04 -7.44
C TRP A 53 4.36 2.68 -6.13
N SER A 54 4.54 4.00 -6.07
CA SER A 54 4.90 4.70 -4.83
C SER A 54 3.77 4.61 -3.80
N ASP A 55 2.52 4.78 -4.23
CA ASP A 55 1.36 4.66 -3.36
C ASP A 55 1.19 3.21 -2.87
N ILE A 56 1.40 2.23 -3.77
CA ILE A 56 1.44 0.81 -3.40
C ILE A 56 2.52 0.54 -2.35
N LYS A 57 3.70 1.15 -2.47
CA LYS A 57 4.78 1.02 -1.48
C LYS A 57 4.37 1.55 -0.12
N HIS A 58 3.71 2.71 -0.06
CA HIS A 58 3.22 3.28 1.21
C HIS A 58 2.11 2.42 1.84
N LEU A 59 1.19 1.90 1.03
CA LEU A 59 0.13 1.00 1.50
C LEU A 59 0.69 -0.33 1.99
N LEU A 60 1.73 -0.87 1.34
CA LEU A 60 2.46 -2.04 1.82
C LEU A 60 3.16 -1.76 3.15
N ALA A 61 3.80 -0.59 3.29
CA ALA A 61 4.43 -0.17 4.54
C ALA A 61 3.43 -0.17 5.70
N LEU A 62 2.22 0.34 5.47
CA LEU A 62 1.13 0.27 6.44
C LEU A 62 0.76 -1.18 6.79
N GLN A 63 0.61 -2.07 5.82
CA GLN A 63 0.29 -3.48 6.10
C GLN A 63 1.35 -4.16 6.96
N LEU A 64 2.63 -3.96 6.61
CA LEU A 64 3.75 -4.52 7.36
C LEU A 64 3.84 -3.92 8.77
N PHE A 65 3.59 -2.62 8.90
CA PHE A 65 3.53 -1.94 10.19
C PHE A 65 2.43 -2.52 11.09
N LEU A 66 1.22 -2.72 10.57
CA LEU A 66 0.11 -3.32 11.32
C LEU A 66 0.38 -4.79 11.71
N GLN A 67 1.22 -5.50 10.95
CA GLN A 67 1.58 -6.90 11.19
C GLN A 67 2.81 -7.07 12.09
N ALA A 68 3.55 -5.99 12.37
CA ALA A 68 4.76 -6.06 13.18
C ALA A 68 4.44 -6.57 14.59
N ARG A 69 5.14 -7.63 15.02
CA ARG A 69 4.85 -8.36 16.26
C ARG A 69 5.10 -7.57 17.55
N ASN A 70 5.84 -6.46 17.47
CA ASN A 70 6.28 -5.70 18.64
C ASN A 70 5.40 -4.47 18.87
N GLY A 71 4.25 -4.64 19.52
CA GLY A 71 3.36 -3.57 19.99
C GLY A 71 1.93 -3.63 19.45
N VAL A 72 1.07 -2.75 19.97
CA VAL A 72 -0.26 -2.49 19.38
C VAL A 72 -0.08 -1.41 18.32
N HIS A 73 -0.01 -1.84 17.06
CA HIS A 73 0.10 -0.97 15.90
C HIS A 73 -1.27 -0.67 15.34
N SER A 74 -1.57 0.60 15.11
CA SER A 74 -2.86 1.04 14.59
C SER A 74 -2.70 1.89 13.34
N VAL A 75 -3.76 1.92 12.53
CA VAL A 75 -3.83 2.75 11.32
C VAL A 75 -3.64 4.24 11.67
N TYR A 76 -4.16 4.68 12.82
CA TYR A 76 -4.02 6.05 13.29
C TYR A 76 -2.55 6.40 13.60
N GLN A 77 -1.84 5.54 14.33
CA GLN A 77 -0.42 5.73 14.63
C GLN A 77 0.41 5.80 13.34
N PHE A 78 0.15 4.90 12.38
CA PHE A 78 0.82 4.94 11.09
C PHE A 78 0.54 6.27 10.37
N SER A 79 -0.71 6.72 10.32
CA SER A 79 -1.05 7.96 9.63
C SER A 79 -0.33 9.17 10.22
N ARG A 80 -0.17 9.21 11.55
CA ARG A 80 0.62 10.25 12.22
C ARG A 80 2.09 10.20 11.81
N ILE A 81 2.73 9.03 11.92
CA ILE A 81 4.13 8.79 11.52
C ILE A 81 4.36 9.21 10.06
N PHE A 82 3.44 8.83 9.17
CA PHE A 82 3.50 9.11 7.75
C PHE A 82 3.46 10.63 7.46
N ARG A 83 2.53 11.35 8.11
CA ARG A 83 2.40 12.81 7.95
C ARG A 83 3.57 13.58 8.55
N GLU A 84 4.15 13.08 9.63
CA GLU A 84 5.33 13.67 10.29
C GLU A 84 6.64 13.37 9.52
N GLY A 85 6.60 12.59 8.45
CA GLY A 85 7.80 12.22 7.68
C GLY A 85 8.72 11.24 8.41
N LEU A 86 8.20 10.51 9.41
CA LEU A 86 8.98 9.62 10.28
C LEU A 86 8.90 8.15 9.85
N LEU A 87 8.41 7.87 8.64
CA LEU A 87 8.17 6.50 8.16
C LEU A 87 9.44 5.64 8.22
N ASP A 88 10.55 6.12 7.68
CA ASP A 88 11.80 5.34 7.62
C ASP A 88 12.35 5.02 9.02
N ALA A 89 12.27 5.98 9.94
CA ALA A 89 12.66 5.79 11.33
C ALA A 89 11.77 4.76 12.03
N ALA A 90 10.46 4.80 11.78
CA ALA A 90 9.52 3.82 12.32
C ALA A 90 9.77 2.41 11.77
N LEU A 91 9.91 2.26 10.45
CA LEU A 91 10.18 0.97 9.81
C LEU A 91 11.49 0.35 10.33
N THR A 92 12.55 1.17 10.48
CA THR A 92 13.82 0.75 11.07
C THR A 92 13.65 0.29 12.51
N ARG A 93 12.94 1.06 13.35
CA ARG A 93 12.67 0.73 14.76
C ARG A 93 11.94 -0.61 14.91
N PHE A 94 11.03 -0.91 14.00
CA PHE A 94 10.24 -2.14 14.01
C PHE A 94 10.83 -3.27 13.17
N GLN A 95 12.06 -3.10 12.65
CA GLN A 95 12.77 -4.08 11.83
C GLN A 95 11.97 -4.53 10.60
N ILE A 96 11.25 -3.60 9.97
CA ILE A 96 10.45 -3.85 8.78
C ILE A 96 11.29 -3.57 7.54
N ASP A 97 11.65 -4.62 6.80
CA ASP A 97 12.34 -4.49 5.51
C ASP A 97 11.34 -4.26 4.37
N LEU A 98 10.90 -3.01 4.25
CA LEU A 98 9.95 -2.60 3.23
C LEU A 98 10.48 -2.80 1.79
N ASP A 99 11.77 -2.58 1.55
CA ASP A 99 12.33 -2.64 0.21
C ASP A 99 12.38 -4.07 -0.32
N THR A 100 12.73 -5.04 0.52
CA THR A 100 12.69 -6.47 0.16
C THR A 100 11.26 -6.91 -0.13
N GLU A 101 10.30 -6.59 0.74
CA GLU A 101 8.90 -6.95 0.54
C GLU A 101 8.30 -6.26 -0.70
N PHE A 102 8.64 -4.99 -0.93
CA PHE A 102 8.19 -4.27 -2.11
C PHE A 102 8.75 -4.86 -3.40
N ARG A 103 10.03 -5.28 -3.40
CA ARG A 103 10.64 -5.96 -4.56
C ARG A 103 9.96 -7.30 -4.84
N ARG A 104 9.66 -8.09 -3.81
CA ARG A 104 8.90 -9.36 -3.94
C ARG A 104 7.51 -9.11 -4.54
N LEU A 105 6.79 -8.13 -4.01
CA LEU A 105 5.47 -7.74 -4.49
C LEU A 105 5.51 -7.32 -5.96
N LYS A 106 6.46 -6.44 -6.32
CA LYS A 106 6.61 -5.92 -7.69
C LYS A 106 6.99 -7.03 -8.67
N ASN A 107 7.92 -7.91 -8.32
CA ASN A 107 8.29 -9.03 -9.17
C ASN A 107 7.13 -10.00 -9.40
N GLY A 108 6.35 -10.31 -8.35
CA GLY A 108 5.17 -11.16 -8.47
C GLY A 108 4.01 -10.55 -9.28
N TYR A 109 4.04 -9.23 -9.55
CA TYR A 109 3.05 -8.57 -10.41
C TYR A 109 3.36 -8.73 -11.91
N TYR A 110 4.64 -8.82 -12.28
CA TYR A 110 5.07 -8.94 -13.69
C TYR A 110 5.17 -10.39 -14.19
N GLN A 111 4.89 -11.37 -13.33
CA GLN A 111 4.81 -12.80 -13.66
C GLN A 111 3.39 -13.19 -14.04
#